data_AF-A0A5X9FLV9-F1
#
_entry.id   AF-A0A5X9FLV9-F1
#
_cell.length_a   1.000
_cell.length_b   1.000
_cell.length_c   1.000
_cell.angle_alpha   90.00
_cell.angle_beta   90.00
_cell.angle_gamma   90.00
#
_symmetry.space_group_name_H-M   'P 1'
#
loop_
_entity.id
_entity.type
_entity.pdbx_description
1 polymer ?
#
loop_
_entity_poly.entity_id
_entity_poly.type
_entity_poly.pdbx_seq_one_letter_code
_entity_poly.pdbx_strand_id
1 'polypeptide(L)'
;VDKSWVARVAEVIDIPFCVAGGIRSIDDAAKILSFGADKISINSPALADPTLITRLADRFGVQCIVVGIDTWFDDATGKYHVNQYTGDENRTRVTQWETLDWVQEVQQRGAGEIVLNMMNQDGVRNGYDLTQLKKVRDVCRVPLIASGGAGTMEHFLEAFRDADVDGALAASVFHKQIINIGELKAYLAGQGVEIRIC
;
A
#
# COMPACT_ATOMS: atom_id res chain seq x y z
N VAL A 1 15.22 2.33 -15.59
CA VAL A 1 14.71 3.71 -15.49
C VAL A 1 15.60 4.45 -14.51
N ASP A 2 16.10 5.63 -14.88
CA ASP A 2 16.85 6.48 -13.95
C ASP A 2 15.90 6.95 -12.82
N LYS A 3 16.35 6.86 -11.57
CA LYS A 3 15.56 7.21 -10.39
C LYS A 3 15.81 8.64 -9.89
N SER A 4 16.57 9.44 -10.63
CA SER A 4 16.84 10.87 -10.32
C SER A 4 15.59 11.76 -10.23
N TRP A 5 14.45 11.32 -10.79
CA TRP A 5 13.18 12.04 -10.66
C TRP A 5 12.72 12.18 -9.20
N VAL A 6 13.13 11.27 -8.32
CA VAL A 6 12.81 11.30 -6.89
C VAL A 6 13.32 12.59 -6.25
N ALA A 7 14.55 13.00 -6.57
CA ALA A 7 15.13 14.26 -6.06
C ALA A 7 14.33 15.48 -6.52
N ARG A 8 13.90 15.50 -7.79
CA ARG A 8 13.08 16.60 -8.32
C ARG A 8 11.71 16.71 -7.65
N VAL A 9 11.14 15.59 -7.19
CA VAL A 9 9.89 15.60 -6.42
C VAL A 9 10.15 16.10 -5.00
N ALA A 10 11.19 15.59 -4.34
CA ALA A 10 11.56 16.00 -2.98
C ALA A 10 11.87 17.50 -2.86
N GLU A 11 12.38 18.13 -3.93
CA GLU A 11 12.65 19.58 -3.96
C GLU A 11 11.39 20.45 -3.94
N VAL A 12 10.22 19.91 -4.29
CA VAL A 12 9.00 20.72 -4.51
C VAL A 12 7.82 20.34 -3.63
N ILE A 13 7.86 19.21 -2.94
CA ILE A 13 6.78 18.78 -2.03
C ILE A 13 7.19 18.93 -0.57
N ASP A 14 6.22 19.26 0.27
CA ASP A 14 6.37 19.45 1.72
C ASP A 14 5.60 18.39 2.53
N ILE A 15 5.30 17.26 1.90
CA ILE A 15 4.62 16.11 2.49
C ILE A 15 5.44 14.84 2.31
N PRO A 16 5.32 13.85 3.22
CA PRO A 16 6.01 12.60 3.07
C PRO A 16 5.61 11.86 1.79
N PHE A 17 6.56 11.19 1.15
CA PHE A 17 6.27 10.35 0.00
C PHE A 17 7.03 9.02 0.00
N CYS A 18 6.37 8.01 -0.56
CA CYS A 18 6.88 6.65 -0.64
C CYS A 18 7.19 6.29 -2.10
N VAL A 19 8.36 5.69 -2.33
CA VAL A 19 8.76 5.24 -3.67
C VAL A 19 8.71 3.73 -3.76
N ALA A 20 7.93 3.22 -4.73
CA ALA A 20 7.82 1.80 -5.04
C ALA A 20 8.58 1.45 -6.33
N GLY A 21 8.94 0.18 -6.47
CA GLY A 21 9.39 -0.39 -7.75
C GLY A 21 10.91 -0.54 -7.90
N GLY A 22 11.32 -1.76 -8.23
CA GLY A 22 12.72 -2.09 -8.54
C GLY A 22 13.70 -1.85 -7.39
N ILE A 23 13.29 -2.16 -6.16
CA ILE A 23 14.14 -2.09 -4.96
C ILE A 23 14.39 -3.54 -4.51
N ARG A 24 15.58 -4.07 -4.79
CA ARG A 24 15.92 -5.49 -4.55
C ARG A 24 17.06 -5.68 -3.54
N SER A 25 17.69 -4.59 -3.12
CA SER A 25 18.85 -4.61 -2.24
C SER A 25 18.84 -3.41 -1.28
N ILE A 26 19.73 -3.48 -0.28
CA ILE A 26 20.00 -2.35 0.62
C ILE A 26 20.52 -1.14 -0.18
N ASP A 27 21.34 -1.36 -1.21
CA ASP A 27 21.89 -0.28 -2.02
C ASP A 27 20.82 0.42 -2.87
N ASP A 28 19.88 -0.34 -3.44
CA ASP A 28 18.74 0.22 -4.17
C ASP A 28 17.90 1.13 -3.24
N ALA A 29 17.65 0.67 -2.03
CA ALA A 29 16.92 1.40 -1.00
C ALA A 29 17.68 2.66 -0.55
N ALA A 30 18.98 2.53 -0.24
CA ALA A 30 19.84 3.63 0.16
C ALA A 30 19.83 4.74 -0.90
N LYS A 31 19.92 4.37 -2.18
CA LYS A 31 19.88 5.32 -3.29
C LYS A 31 18.56 6.09 -3.33
N ILE A 32 17.44 5.41 -3.17
CA ILE A 32 16.11 6.04 -3.20
C ILE A 32 15.89 6.98 -2.02
N LEU A 33 16.22 6.54 -0.81
CA LEU A 33 16.12 7.37 0.38
C LEU A 33 17.07 8.57 0.29
N SER A 34 18.27 8.40 -0.29
CA SER A 34 19.22 9.51 -0.49
C SER A 34 18.73 10.56 -1.50
N PHE A 35 17.77 10.21 -2.36
CA PHE A 35 17.11 11.15 -3.26
C PHE A 35 15.94 11.88 -2.60
N GLY A 36 15.70 11.69 -1.30
CA GLY A 36 14.71 12.44 -0.53
C GLY A 36 13.39 11.72 -0.31
N ALA A 37 13.24 10.46 -0.74
CA ALA A 37 12.06 9.66 -0.36
C ALA A 37 12.08 9.37 1.15
N ASP A 38 10.93 9.53 1.82
CA ASP A 38 10.79 9.22 3.25
C ASP A 38 10.65 7.73 3.51
N LYS A 39 10.01 7.03 2.58
CA LYS A 39 9.72 5.59 2.65
C LYS A 39 10.00 4.89 1.33
N ILE A 40 10.25 3.59 1.43
CA ILE A 40 10.33 2.69 0.28
C ILE A 40 9.25 1.61 0.36
N SER A 41 8.72 1.23 -0.80
CA SER A 41 7.76 0.13 -0.91
C SER A 41 8.33 -1.03 -1.70
N ILE A 42 8.28 -2.23 -1.11
CA ILE A 42 8.67 -3.50 -1.73
C ILE A 42 7.49 -4.46 -1.74
N ASN A 43 7.32 -5.20 -2.84
CA ASN A 43 6.39 -6.32 -2.93
C ASN A 43 7.14 -7.56 -3.46
N SER A 44 7.32 -7.65 -4.78
CA SER A 44 7.86 -8.88 -5.39
C SER A 44 9.25 -9.29 -4.89
N PRO A 45 10.19 -8.37 -4.61
CA PRO A 45 11.47 -8.72 -4.00
C PRO A 45 11.33 -9.30 -2.59
N ALA A 46 10.38 -8.81 -1.78
CA ALA A 46 10.11 -9.34 -0.45
C ALA A 46 9.48 -10.74 -0.52
N LEU A 47 8.60 -11.00 -1.48
CA LEU A 47 8.05 -12.35 -1.72
C LEU A 47 9.10 -13.35 -2.19
N ALA A 48 10.14 -12.90 -2.91
CA ALA A 48 11.23 -13.75 -3.36
C ALA A 48 12.25 -14.04 -2.26
N ASP A 49 12.55 -13.05 -1.41
CA ASP A 49 13.41 -13.16 -0.24
C ASP A 49 12.81 -12.35 0.93
N PRO A 50 12.03 -13.00 1.82
CA PRO A 50 11.42 -12.32 2.97
C PRO A 50 12.44 -11.68 3.92
N THR A 51 13.68 -12.18 3.94
CA THR A 51 14.73 -11.62 4.80
C THR A 51 15.20 -10.24 4.33
N LEU A 52 14.86 -9.83 3.10
CA LEU A 52 15.10 -8.48 2.60
C LEU A 52 14.40 -7.43 3.47
N ILE A 53 13.18 -7.70 3.96
CA ILE A 53 12.43 -6.79 4.84
C ILE A 53 13.26 -6.49 6.09
N THR A 54 13.76 -7.55 6.76
CA THR A 54 14.58 -7.43 7.98
C THR A 54 15.87 -6.67 7.72
N ARG A 55 16.60 -7.01 6.65
CA ARG A 55 17.84 -6.29 6.30
C ARG A 55 17.63 -4.80 6.05
N LEU A 56 16.50 -4.42 5.45
CA LEU A 56 16.15 -3.03 5.21
C LEU A 56 15.72 -2.33 6.49
N ALA A 57 14.89 -2.98 7.30
CA ALA A 57 14.44 -2.48 8.60
C ALA A 57 15.62 -2.25 9.56
N ASP A 58 16.57 -3.18 9.64
CA ASP A 58 17.77 -3.06 10.47
C ASP A 58 18.66 -1.88 10.05
N ARG A 59 18.68 -1.56 8.74
CA ARG A 59 19.53 -0.51 8.20
C ARG A 59 18.91 0.88 8.27
N PHE A 60 17.61 1.00 7.98
CA PHE A 60 16.93 2.30 7.81
C PHE A 60 15.87 2.59 8.87
N GLY A 61 15.51 1.60 9.69
CA GLY A 61 14.40 1.64 10.63
C GLY A 61 13.07 1.22 9.99
N VAL A 62 12.22 0.57 10.78
CA VAL A 62 10.93 0.00 10.33
C VAL A 62 10.02 1.05 9.69
N GLN A 63 10.05 2.29 10.17
CA GLN A 63 9.22 3.39 9.68
C GLN A 63 9.45 3.73 8.20
N CYS A 64 10.60 3.37 7.64
CA CYS A 64 10.93 3.57 6.24
C CYS A 64 10.46 2.42 5.34
N ILE A 65 10.03 1.29 5.91
CA ILE A 65 9.78 0.04 5.18
C ILE A 65 8.28 -0.20 5.02
N VAL A 66 7.78 0.06 3.81
CA VAL A 66 6.42 -0.27 3.39
C VAL A 66 6.45 -1.59 2.64
N VAL A 67 5.52 -2.49 2.96
CA VAL A 67 5.30 -3.70 2.17
C VAL A 67 3.97 -3.59 1.43
N GLY A 68 4.05 -3.54 0.11
CA GLY A 68 2.89 -3.64 -0.76
C GLY A 68 2.46 -5.10 -0.89
N ILE A 69 1.19 -5.39 -0.63
CA ILE A 69 0.62 -6.74 -0.75
C ILE A 69 -0.47 -6.69 -1.81
N ASP A 70 -0.18 -7.25 -2.98
CA ASP A 70 -1.16 -7.42 -4.03
C ASP A 70 -1.93 -8.72 -3.80
N THR A 71 -3.19 -8.59 -3.45
CA THR A 71 -4.02 -9.72 -3.05
C THR A 71 -5.16 -9.96 -4.04
N TRP A 72 -5.47 -11.23 -4.27
CA TRP A 72 -6.56 -11.68 -5.12
C TRP A 72 -7.46 -12.68 -4.39
N PHE A 73 -8.77 -12.48 -4.44
CA PHE A 73 -9.78 -13.43 -3.99
C PHE A 73 -10.08 -14.45 -5.09
N ASP A 74 -9.87 -15.72 -4.79
CA ASP A 74 -10.23 -16.84 -5.66
C ASP A 74 -11.59 -17.41 -5.24
N ASP A 75 -12.62 -17.14 -6.04
CA ASP A 75 -13.99 -17.62 -5.82
C ASP A 75 -14.09 -19.16 -5.77
N ALA A 76 -13.21 -19.89 -6.47
CA ALA A 76 -13.26 -21.34 -6.53
C ALA A 76 -12.81 -22.00 -5.22
N THR A 77 -11.84 -21.37 -4.53
CA THR A 77 -11.29 -21.87 -3.26
C THR A 77 -11.81 -21.10 -2.04
N GLY A 78 -12.40 -19.93 -2.24
CA GLY A 78 -12.84 -19.03 -1.17
C GLY A 78 -11.68 -18.39 -0.40
N LYS A 79 -10.49 -18.32 -1.00
CA LYS A 79 -9.26 -17.87 -0.34
C LYS A 79 -8.69 -16.60 -0.95
N TYR A 80 -7.94 -15.86 -0.15
CA TYR A 80 -7.16 -14.71 -0.62
C TYR A 80 -5.69 -15.11 -0.77
N HIS A 81 -5.15 -14.88 -1.96
CA HIS A 81 -3.77 -15.21 -2.30
C HIS A 81 -2.96 -13.96 -2.63
N VAL A 82 -1.66 -14.01 -2.31
CA VAL A 82 -0.72 -12.93 -2.64
C VAL A 82 -0.09 -13.18 -4.00
N ASN A 83 -0.03 -12.13 -4.82
CA ASN A 83 0.53 -12.15 -6.16
C ASN A 83 1.89 -11.46 -6.24
N GLN A 84 2.75 -12.00 -7.10
CA GLN A 84 4.07 -11.46 -7.40
C GLN A 84 4.12 -10.99 -8.86
N TYR A 85 4.92 -9.95 -9.14
CA TYR A 85 5.16 -9.37 -10.47
C TYR A 85 3.94 -8.75 -11.15
N THR A 86 2.99 -8.26 -10.35
CA THR A 86 1.72 -7.62 -10.75
C THR A 86 1.85 -6.38 -11.64
N GLY A 87 3.04 -5.81 -11.77
CA GLY A 87 3.31 -4.73 -12.73
C GLY A 87 3.48 -5.20 -14.20
N ASP A 88 3.47 -6.50 -14.46
CA ASP A 88 3.55 -7.11 -15.80
C ASP A 88 2.66 -8.35 -15.85
N GLU A 89 1.51 -8.25 -16.52
CA GLU A 89 0.51 -9.33 -16.63
C GLU A 89 1.10 -10.66 -17.11
N ASN A 90 2.11 -10.63 -17.98
CA ASN A 90 2.74 -11.85 -18.50
C ASN A 90 3.61 -12.57 -17.47
N ARG A 91 3.95 -11.89 -16.37
CA ARG A 91 4.83 -12.39 -15.32
C ARG A 91 4.11 -12.54 -13.98
N THR A 92 2.91 -11.98 -13.86
CA THR A 92 2.06 -12.11 -12.69
C THR A 92 1.87 -13.58 -12.34
N ARG A 93 2.11 -13.91 -11.07
CA ARG A 93 1.89 -15.27 -10.57
C ARG A 93 1.39 -15.25 -9.14
N VAL A 94 0.51 -16.20 -8.86
CA VAL A 94 0.06 -16.52 -7.51
C VAL A 94 1.23 -17.15 -6.74
N THR A 95 1.46 -16.69 -5.52
CA THR A 95 2.49 -17.24 -4.64
C THR A 95 1.93 -18.35 -3.75
N GLN A 96 2.80 -18.97 -2.96
CA GLN A 96 2.38 -19.95 -1.95
C GLN A 96 1.65 -19.32 -0.75
N TRP A 97 1.64 -17.99 -0.66
CA TRP A 97 1.13 -17.30 0.51
C TRP A 97 -0.36 -17.01 0.40
N GLU A 98 -1.09 -17.38 1.46
CA GLU A 98 -2.37 -16.77 1.76
C GLU A 98 -2.16 -15.38 2.37
N THR A 99 -3.08 -14.46 2.10
CA THR A 99 -2.89 -13.04 2.44
C THR A 99 -2.66 -12.80 3.93
N LEU A 100 -3.40 -13.47 4.81
CA LEU A 100 -3.28 -13.28 6.26
C LEU A 100 -1.95 -13.81 6.83
N ASP A 101 -1.45 -14.92 6.27
CA ASP A 101 -0.15 -15.48 6.67
C ASP A 101 0.98 -14.55 6.26
N TRP A 102 0.90 -13.99 5.05
CA TRP A 102 1.90 -13.03 4.58
C TRP A 102 1.88 -11.73 5.38
N VAL A 103 0.70 -11.19 5.72
CA VAL A 103 0.57 -10.01 6.58
C VAL A 103 1.28 -10.22 7.93
N GLN A 104 1.10 -11.40 8.54
CA GLN A 104 1.78 -11.74 9.80
C GLN A 104 3.29 -11.91 9.63
N GLU A 105 3.74 -12.53 8.54
CA GLU A 105 5.17 -12.72 8.25
C GLU A 105 5.87 -11.37 8.06
N VAL A 106 5.31 -10.46 7.25
CA VAL A 106 6.01 -9.21 6.90
C VAL A 106 6.15 -8.27 8.10
N GLN A 107 5.17 -8.21 9.00
CA GLN A 107 5.29 -7.42 10.22
C GLN A 107 6.32 -8.03 11.18
N GLN A 108 6.42 -9.36 11.29
CA GLN A 108 7.45 -10.02 12.10
C GLN A 108 8.86 -9.76 11.56
N ARG A 109 8.98 -9.54 10.25
CA ARG A 109 10.25 -9.20 9.60
C ARG A 109 10.63 -7.73 9.71
N GLY A 110 9.77 -6.87 10.23
CA GLY A 110 10.05 -5.44 10.43
C GLY A 110 9.46 -4.51 9.36
N ALA A 111 8.41 -4.91 8.64
CA ALA A 111 7.60 -3.95 7.89
C ALA A 111 6.98 -2.93 8.87
N GLY A 112 7.11 -1.63 8.60
CA GLY A 112 6.52 -0.59 9.44
C GLY A 112 5.19 -0.06 8.92
N GLU A 113 4.76 -0.44 7.73
CA GLU A 113 3.47 -0.09 7.13
C GLU A 113 3.13 -1.12 6.04
N ILE A 114 1.84 -1.45 5.91
CA ILE A 114 1.34 -2.36 4.88
C ILE A 114 0.38 -1.61 3.97
N VAL A 115 0.63 -1.67 2.66
CA VAL A 115 -0.33 -1.23 1.65
C VAL A 115 -0.99 -2.46 1.06
N LEU A 116 -2.26 -2.67 1.39
CA LEU A 116 -3.04 -3.81 0.89
C LEU A 116 -3.77 -3.41 -0.38
N ASN A 117 -3.34 -3.96 -1.52
CA ASN A 117 -3.92 -3.69 -2.82
C ASN A 117 -4.86 -4.82 -3.26
N MET A 118 -6.16 -4.53 -3.32
CA MET A 118 -7.22 -5.47 -3.68
C MET A 118 -7.36 -5.57 -5.19
N MET A 119 -6.70 -6.55 -5.80
CA MET A 119 -6.64 -6.68 -7.26
C MET A 119 -8.01 -6.90 -7.90
N ASN A 120 -8.94 -7.60 -7.24
CA ASN A 120 -10.30 -7.83 -7.76
C ASN A 120 -11.10 -6.52 -7.92
N GLN A 121 -10.78 -5.47 -7.14
CA GLN A 121 -11.47 -4.19 -7.16
C GLN A 121 -10.72 -3.11 -7.95
N ASP A 122 -9.49 -3.39 -8.39
CA ASP A 122 -8.67 -2.38 -9.01
C ASP A 122 -9.26 -1.90 -10.34
N GLY A 123 -9.35 -0.59 -10.51
CA GLY A 123 -10.02 0.04 -11.66
C GLY A 123 -11.55 -0.09 -11.71
N VAL A 124 -12.19 -0.93 -10.88
CA VAL A 124 -13.65 -1.18 -10.91
C VAL A 124 -14.45 -0.03 -10.30
N ARG A 125 -13.87 0.71 -9.36
CA ARG A 125 -14.47 1.90 -8.68
C ARG A 125 -15.75 1.61 -7.88
N ASN A 126 -15.94 0.37 -7.44
CA ASN A 126 -17.10 -0.07 -6.64
C ASN A 126 -16.85 -0.09 -5.12
N GLY A 127 -15.77 0.55 -4.67
CA GLY A 127 -15.37 0.59 -3.27
C GLY A 127 -14.21 -0.35 -2.96
N TYR A 128 -13.64 -0.17 -1.77
CA TYR A 128 -12.64 -1.08 -1.23
C TYR A 128 -13.31 -2.40 -0.80
N ASP A 129 -12.56 -3.50 -0.79
CA ASP A 129 -13.02 -4.76 -0.18
C ASP A 129 -12.95 -4.67 1.35
N LEU A 130 -14.04 -4.18 1.95
CA LEU A 130 -14.17 -4.05 3.41
C LEU A 130 -14.11 -5.40 4.12
N THR A 131 -14.55 -6.48 3.48
CA THR A 131 -14.52 -7.83 4.08
C THR A 131 -13.08 -8.29 4.24
N GLN A 132 -12.27 -8.09 3.21
CA GLN A 132 -10.86 -8.40 3.25
C GLN A 132 -10.11 -7.50 4.22
N LEU A 133 -10.34 -6.18 4.18
CA LEU A 133 -9.68 -5.24 5.06
C LEU A 133 -9.92 -5.56 6.54
N LYS A 134 -11.16 -5.88 6.93
CA LYS A 134 -11.49 -6.31 8.31
C LYS A 134 -10.68 -7.54 8.73
N LYS A 135 -10.62 -8.57 7.88
CA LYS A 135 -9.82 -9.78 8.15
C LYS A 135 -8.33 -9.45 8.32
N VAL A 136 -7.79 -8.53 7.52
CA VAL A 136 -6.39 -8.11 7.61
C VAL A 136 -6.15 -7.26 8.86
N ARG A 137 -7.07 -6.35 9.21
CA ARG A 137 -7.00 -5.50 10.40
C ARG A 137 -6.87 -6.32 11.68
N ASP A 138 -7.61 -7.43 11.79
CA ASP A 138 -7.59 -8.32 12.96
C ASP A 138 -6.18 -8.83 13.32
N VAL A 139 -5.33 -9.03 12.30
CA VAL A 139 -3.97 -9.59 12.45
C VAL A 139 -2.86 -8.55 12.27
N CYS A 140 -3.13 -7.48 11.52
CA CYS A 140 -2.18 -6.41 11.23
C CYS A 140 -2.01 -5.50 12.45
N ARG A 141 -0.78 -5.23 12.88
CA ARG A 141 -0.49 -4.33 14.01
C ARG A 141 0.23 -3.04 13.62
N VAL A 142 0.70 -2.96 12.39
CA VAL A 142 1.30 -1.77 11.81
C VAL A 142 0.23 -0.96 11.04
N PRO A 143 0.52 0.30 10.67
CA PRO A 143 -0.36 1.06 9.80
C PRO A 143 -0.79 0.27 8.56
N LEU A 144 -2.10 0.20 8.34
CA LEU A 144 -2.74 -0.49 7.24
C LEU A 144 -3.35 0.53 6.27
N ILE A 145 -2.87 0.54 5.03
CA ILE A 145 -3.35 1.42 3.98
C ILE A 145 -4.19 0.61 2.99
N ALA A 146 -5.46 0.98 2.81
CA ALA A 146 -6.33 0.39 1.81
C ALA A 146 -5.98 0.89 0.39
N SER A 147 -5.91 -0.01 -0.59
CA SER A 147 -5.66 0.31 -2.01
C SER A 147 -6.52 -0.55 -2.93
N GLY A 148 -6.98 0.04 -4.03
CA GLY A 148 -7.80 -0.63 -5.06
C GLY A 148 -9.31 -0.47 -4.82
N GLY A 149 -10.03 0.05 -5.81
CA GLY A 149 -11.51 0.09 -5.80
C GLY A 149 -12.19 1.41 -5.45
N ALA A 150 -11.49 2.42 -4.92
CA ALA A 150 -12.09 3.72 -4.63
C ALA A 150 -12.75 4.38 -5.87
N GLY A 151 -13.92 4.99 -5.64
CA GLY A 151 -14.80 5.50 -6.71
C GLY A 151 -15.60 6.73 -6.30
N THR A 152 -16.11 6.75 -5.08
CA THR A 152 -16.82 7.88 -4.47
C THR A 152 -16.17 8.28 -3.13
N MET A 153 -16.61 9.39 -2.53
CA MET A 153 -16.13 9.82 -1.20
C MET A 153 -16.58 8.86 -0.09
N GLU A 154 -17.76 8.26 -0.23
CA GLU A 154 -18.33 7.27 0.69
C GLU A 154 -17.41 6.06 0.84
N HIS A 155 -16.78 5.60 -0.25
CA HIS A 155 -15.86 4.46 -0.20
C HIS A 155 -14.68 4.72 0.75
N PHE A 156 -14.20 5.96 0.85
CA PHE A 156 -13.14 6.32 1.82
C PHE A 156 -13.69 6.30 3.25
N LEU A 157 -14.88 6.86 3.46
CA LEU A 157 -15.54 6.85 4.77
C LEU A 157 -15.74 5.41 5.27
N GLU A 158 -16.22 4.52 4.42
CA GLU A 158 -16.43 3.11 4.74
C GLU A 158 -15.11 2.41 5.10
N ALA A 159 -14.02 2.70 4.38
CA ALA A 159 -12.71 2.14 4.72
C ALA A 159 -12.25 2.55 6.14
N PHE A 160 -12.37 3.84 6.49
CA PHE A 160 -12.00 4.32 7.82
C PHE A 160 -12.96 3.83 8.91
N ARG A 161 -14.26 4.04 8.72
CA ARG A 161 -15.30 3.76 9.73
C ARG A 161 -15.52 2.27 9.94
N ASP A 162 -15.60 1.51 8.85
CA ASP A 162 -16.04 0.13 8.91
C ASP A 162 -14.87 -0.85 8.92
N ALA A 163 -13.71 -0.51 8.35
CA ALA A 163 -12.56 -1.41 8.26
C ALA A 163 -11.35 -0.99 9.11
N ASP A 164 -11.42 0.14 9.83
CA ASP A 164 -10.40 0.61 10.77
C ASP A 164 -8.99 0.69 10.14
N VAL A 165 -8.94 1.23 8.92
CA VAL A 165 -7.68 1.45 8.19
C VAL A 165 -7.03 2.75 8.64
N ASP A 166 -5.71 2.79 8.62
CA ASP A 166 -4.91 3.96 9.00
C ASP A 166 -4.76 4.95 7.82
N GLY A 167 -5.03 4.50 6.60
CA GLY A 167 -5.02 5.33 5.41
C GLY A 167 -5.74 4.70 4.21
N ALA A 168 -6.08 5.53 3.24
CA ALA A 168 -6.77 5.12 2.02
C ALA A 168 -6.05 5.70 0.79
N LEU A 169 -5.56 4.81 -0.06
CA LEU A 169 -4.87 5.11 -1.30
C LEU A 169 -5.84 4.98 -2.48
N ALA A 170 -5.82 5.96 -3.37
CA ALA A 170 -6.50 5.90 -4.65
C ALA A 170 -5.70 6.63 -5.71
N ALA A 171 -5.73 6.14 -6.95
CA ALA A 171 -5.05 6.78 -8.08
C ALA A 171 -6.04 7.35 -9.10
N SER A 172 -6.93 6.50 -9.63
CA SER A 172 -7.73 6.86 -10.81
C SER A 172 -8.74 7.98 -10.56
N VAL A 173 -9.26 8.13 -9.34
CA VAL A 173 -10.22 9.19 -8.99
C VAL A 173 -9.56 10.56 -8.88
N PHE A 174 -8.31 10.62 -8.40
CA PHE A 174 -7.55 11.87 -8.29
C PHE A 174 -6.90 12.26 -9.62
N HIS A 175 -6.28 11.32 -10.34
CA HIS A 175 -5.67 11.61 -11.65
C HIS A 175 -6.69 12.09 -12.68
N LYS A 176 -7.94 11.58 -12.62
CA LYS A 176 -9.03 12.02 -13.50
C LYS A 176 -9.86 13.17 -12.91
N GLN A 177 -9.46 13.74 -11.78
CA GLN A 177 -10.15 14.85 -11.10
C GLN A 177 -11.65 14.58 -10.85
N ILE A 178 -12.01 13.32 -10.58
CA ILE A 178 -13.38 12.89 -10.26
C ILE A 178 -13.72 13.27 -8.82
N ILE A 179 -12.73 13.18 -7.93
CA ILE A 179 -12.84 13.59 -6.54
C ILE A 179 -11.73 14.61 -6.28
N ASN A 180 -12.09 15.78 -5.79
CA ASN A 180 -11.13 16.75 -5.28
C ASN A 180 -10.67 16.32 -3.87
N ILE A 181 -9.36 16.34 -3.61
CA ILE A 181 -8.82 15.87 -2.32
C ILE A 181 -9.24 16.77 -1.14
N GLY A 182 -9.40 18.08 -1.36
CA GLY A 182 -9.85 19.03 -0.34
C GLY A 182 -11.31 18.80 0.02
N GLU A 183 -12.17 18.58 -0.99
CA GLU A 183 -13.58 18.24 -0.78
C GLU A 183 -13.73 16.90 -0.06
N LEU A 184 -12.95 15.88 -0.46
CA LEU A 184 -12.93 14.59 0.22
C LEU A 184 -12.56 14.73 1.70
N LYS A 185 -11.52 15.51 2.01
CA LYS A 185 -11.09 15.75 3.39
C LYS A 185 -12.17 16.46 4.21
N ALA A 186 -12.79 17.49 3.63
CA ALA A 186 -13.89 18.21 4.29
C ALA A 186 -15.10 17.30 4.55
N TYR A 187 -15.44 16.45 3.57
CA TYR A 187 -16.48 15.44 3.71
C TYR A 187 -16.17 14.47 4.85
N LEU A 188 -14.98 13.86 4.86
CA LEU A 188 -14.58 12.87 5.88
C LEU A 188 -14.56 13.49 7.29
N ALA A 189 -14.04 14.71 7.42
CA ALA A 189 -14.05 15.44 8.69
C ALA A 189 -15.48 15.74 9.16
N GLY A 190 -16.37 16.12 8.23
CA GLY A 190 -17.80 16.31 8.53
C GLY A 190 -18.53 15.03 8.96
N GLN A 191 -18.00 13.87 8.61
CA GLN A 191 -18.48 12.55 9.04
C GLN A 191 -17.81 12.04 10.32
N GLY A 192 -16.95 12.85 10.95
CA GLY A 192 -16.29 12.52 12.22
C GLY A 192 -14.98 11.74 12.10
N VAL A 193 -14.41 11.62 10.89
CA VAL A 193 -13.07 11.04 10.71
C VAL A 193 -12.02 12.10 11.02
N GLU A 194 -11.04 11.79 11.86
CA GLU A 194 -9.93 12.70 12.16
C GLU A 194 -9.01 12.84 10.95
N ILE A 195 -9.13 13.97 10.23
CA ILE A 195 -8.42 14.23 8.99
C ILE A 195 -7.67 15.55 9.07
N ARG A 196 -6.44 15.58 8.53
CA ARG A 196 -5.69 16.82 8.33
C ARG A 196 -6.37 17.67 7.24
N ILE A 197 -7.05 18.73 7.68
CA ILE A 197 -7.54 19.82 6.83
C ILE A 197 -6.34 20.66 6.39
N CYS A 198 -6.10 20.73 5.09
CA CYS A 198 -5.10 21.60 4.48
C CYS A 198 -5.61 22.05 3.12
#